data_AF-A0A967QBQ2-F1
#
_entry.id   AF-A0A967QBQ2-F1
#
_cell.length_a   1.000
_cell.length_b   1.000
_cell.length_c   1.000
_cell.angle_alpha   90.00
_cell.angle_beta   90.00
_cell.angle_gamma   90.00
#
_symmetry.space_group_name_H-M   'P 1'
#
loop_
_entity.id
_entity.type
_entity.pdbx_description
1 polymer ?
#
loop_
_entity_poly.entity_id
_entity_poly.type
_entity_poly.pdbx_seq_one_letter_code
_entity_poly.pdbx_strand_id
1 'polypeptide(L)' 'AEFAALVARHGIRSTVLPPAALVMLTDSAEVTDLVPLRRVRSITAPLSPVVARRFTERFGVDVLNGYGQAEIGEVIG' A
#
# COMPACT_ATOMS: atom_id res chain seq x y z
N ALA A 1 -12.14 -2.74 -6.60
CA ALA A 1 -12.89 -1.47 -6.51
C ALA A 1 -13.14 -0.94 -5.07
N GLU A 2 -13.62 -1.76 -4.13
CA GLU A 2 -14.13 -1.27 -2.82
C GLU A 2 -13.13 -0.45 -2.00
N PHE A 3 -11.89 -0.93 -1.85
CA PHE A 3 -10.85 -0.22 -1.10
C PHE A 3 -10.61 1.21 -1.63
N ALA A 4 -10.52 1.37 -2.96
CA ALA A 4 -10.34 2.68 -3.58
C ALA A 4 -11.54 3.62 -3.31
N ALA A 5 -12.76 3.08 -3.33
CA ALA A 5 -13.96 3.84 -2.99
C ALA A 5 -13.93 4.30 -1.52
N LEU A 6 -13.48 3.45 -0.59
CA LEU A 6 -13.33 3.82 0.82
C LEU A 6 -12.24 4.87 1.03
N VAL A 7 -11.11 4.76 0.32
CA VAL A 7 -10.04 5.75 0.33
C VAL A 7 -10.57 7.13 -0.08
N ALA A 8 -11.30 7.19 -1.19
CA ALA A 8 -11.89 8.44 -1.68
C ALA A 8 -12.95 8.99 -0.71
N ARG A 9 -13.88 8.14 -0.28
CA ARG A 9 -15.00 8.52 0.61
C ARG A 9 -14.53 9.09 1.95
N HIS A 10 -13.49 8.49 2.53
CA HIS A 10 -12.99 8.88 3.85
C HIS A 10 -11.76 9.78 3.79
N GLY A 11 -11.29 10.14 2.59
CA GLY A 11 -10.12 10.98 2.40
C GLY A 11 -8.85 10.38 3.01
N ILE A 12 -8.68 9.07 2.92
CA ILE A 12 -7.56 8.35 3.54
C ILE A 12 -6.26 8.77 2.85
N ARG A 13 -5.32 9.35 3.60
CA ARG A 13 -4.01 9.81 3.08
C ARG A 13 -2.87 8.85 3.37
N SER A 14 -3.02 8.01 4.39
CA SER A 14 -2.05 6.99 4.73
C SER A 14 -2.73 5.76 5.33
N THR A 15 -2.24 4.57 4.96
CA THR A 15 -2.74 3.31 5.51
C THR A 15 -1.62 2.27 5.59
N VAL A 16 -1.95 1.12 6.15
CA VAL A 16 -1.12 -0.07 6.20
C VAL A 16 -1.72 -1.12 5.27
N LEU A 17 -0.90 -1.73 4.41
CA LEU A 17 -1.31 -2.84 3.54
C LEU A 17 -0.26 -3.96 3.54
N PRO A 18 -0.67 -5.24 3.66
CA PRO A 18 0.26 -6.34 3.47
C PRO A 18 0.74 -6.40 2.01
N PRO A 19 1.91 -7.00 1.73
CA PRO A 19 2.43 -7.12 0.36
C PRO A 19 1.43 -7.71 -0.65
N ALA A 20 0.62 -8.68 -0.23
CA ALA A 20 -0.40 -9.29 -1.07
C ALA A 20 -1.45 -8.27 -1.56
N ALA A 21 -1.88 -7.35 -0.69
CA ALA A 21 -2.83 -6.31 -1.07
C ALA A 21 -2.23 -5.31 -2.06
N LEU A 22 -0.93 -4.98 -1.94
CA LEU A 22 -0.23 -4.15 -2.92
C LEU A 22 -0.23 -4.81 -4.31
N VAL A 23 0.05 -6.11 -4.38
CA VAL A 23 -0.01 -6.88 -5.65
C VAL A 23 -1.42 -6.87 -6.22
N MET A 24 -2.42 -7.24 -5.41
CA MET A 24 -3.82 -7.29 -5.84
C MET A 24 -4.32 -5.96 -6.40
N LEU A 25 -4.00 -4.85 -5.74
CA LEU A 25 -4.34 -3.51 -6.22
C LEU A 25 -3.58 -3.15 -7.50
N THR A 26 -2.28 -3.48 -7.56
CA THR A 26 -1.43 -3.21 -8.73
C THR A 26 -1.81 -4.01 -9.96
N ASP A 27 -2.45 -5.17 -9.81
CA ASP A 27 -2.85 -6.02 -10.94
C ASP A 27 -4.32 -5.83 -11.34
N SER A 28 -5.16 -5.27 -10.46
CA SER A 28 -6.58 -5.06 -10.73
C SER A 28 -6.81 -4.01 -11.81
N ALA A 29 -7.48 -4.36 -12.91
CA ALA A 29 -7.88 -3.38 -13.94
C ALA A 29 -8.96 -2.40 -13.47
N GLU A 30 -9.72 -2.75 -12.42
CA GLU A 30 -10.81 -1.91 -11.89
C GLU A 30 -10.31 -0.77 -11.00
N VAL A 31 -9.09 -0.86 -10.47
CA VAL A 31 -8.51 0.16 -9.59
C VAL A 31 -7.65 1.09 -10.44
N THR A 32 -8.25 2.19 -10.91
CA THR A 32 -7.59 3.16 -11.77
C THR A 32 -6.71 4.14 -10.99
N ASP A 33 -7.14 4.53 -9.79
CA ASP A 33 -6.41 5.41 -8.89
C ASP A 33 -6.75 5.13 -7.41
N LEU A 34 -6.00 5.77 -6.53
CA LEU A 34 -6.18 5.72 -5.07
C LEU A 34 -6.24 7.12 -4.47
N VAL A 35 -6.68 8.15 -5.20
CA VAL A 35 -6.70 9.52 -4.66
C VAL A 35 -7.67 9.58 -3.45
N PRO A 36 -7.30 10.19 -2.30
CA PRO A 36 -6.12 11.04 -2.05
C PRO A 36 -4.97 10.36 -1.29
N LEU A 37 -4.84 9.04 -1.38
CA LEU A 37 -3.79 8.27 -0.71
C LEU A 37 -2.42 8.78 -1.14
N ARG A 38 -1.52 8.94 -0.15
CA ARG A 38 -0.15 9.43 -0.37
C ARG A 38 0.90 8.42 0.03
N ARG A 39 0.66 7.65 1.09
CA ARG A 39 1.65 6.68 1.59
C ARG A 39 1.01 5.40 2.08
N VAL A 40 1.67 4.28 1.80
CA VAL A 40 1.35 2.98 2.38
C VAL A 40 2.55 2.47 3.14
N ARG A 41 2.33 2.01 4.38
CA ARG A 41 3.30 1.17 5.08
C ARG A 41 3.01 -0.29 4.74
N SER A 42 4.01 -1.01 4.25
CA SER A 42 3.90 -2.44 4.02
C SER A 42 4.59 -3.21 5.12
N ILE A 43 3.83 -4.06 5.81
CA ILE A 43 4.30 -4.87 6.94
C ILE A 43 3.72 -6.28 6.82
N THR A 44 4.01 -7.13 7.81
CA THR A 44 3.53 -8.51 7.99
C THR A 44 4.11 -9.57 7.05
N ALA A 45 4.88 -9.20 6.02
CA ALA A 45 5.65 -10.12 5.19
C ALA A 45 6.76 -9.36 4.43
N PRO A 46 7.79 -10.04 3.90
CA PRO A 46 8.78 -9.42 3.03
C PRO A 46 8.13 -8.78 1.80
N LEU A 47 8.43 -7.51 1.54
CA LEU A 47 8.00 -6.81 0.33
C LEU A 47 9.09 -6.89 -0.75
N SER A 48 8.72 -7.34 -1.95
CA SER A 48 9.60 -7.26 -3.12
C SER A 48 9.78 -5.79 -3.56
N PRO A 49 11.02 -5.31 -3.79
CA PRO A 49 11.28 -3.97 -4.31
C PRO A 49 10.60 -3.70 -5.66
N VAL A 50 10.43 -4.73 -6.48
CA VAL A 50 9.73 -4.63 -7.78
C VAL A 50 8.24 -4.34 -7.59
N VAL A 51 7.61 -4.99 -6.61
CA VAL A 51 6.20 -4.75 -6.28
C VAL A 51 6.02 -3.33 -5.74
N ALA A 52 6.89 -2.91 -4.81
CA ALA A 52 6.86 -1.56 -4.26
C ALA A 52 6.95 -0.50 -5.37
N ARG A 53 7.92 -0.66 -6.27
CA ARG A 53 8.13 0.26 -7.39
C ARG A 53 6.94 0.31 -8.35
N ARG A 54 6.38 -0.86 -8.74
CA ARG A 54 5.21 -0.90 -9.63
C ARG A 54 3.98 -0.23 -9.00
N PHE A 55 3.77 -0.41 -7.69
CA PHE A 55 2.69 0.24 -6.97
C PHE A 55 2.86 1.77 -6.98
N THR A 56 4.08 2.25 -6.67
CA THR A 56 4.41 3.67 -6.71
C THR A 56 4.24 4.26 -8.12
N GLU A 57 4.76 3.59 -9.15
CA GLU A 57 4.66 4.04 -10.55
C GLU A 57 3.20 4.09 -11.03
N ARG A 58 2.38 3.12 -10.63
CA ARG A 58 0.98 3.03 -11.04
C ARG A 58 0.09 4.06 -10.35
N PHE A 59 0.27 4.27 -9.04
CA PHE A 59 -0.68 5.06 -8.24
C PHE A 59 -0.13 6.39 -7.72
N GLY A 60 1.18 6.65 -7.84
CA GLY A 60 1.81 7.85 -7.28
C GLY A 60 1.79 7.88 -5.74
N VAL A 61 1.77 6.70 -5.11
CA VAL A 61 1.70 6.52 -3.65
C VAL A 61 3.04 5.99 -3.15
N ASP A 62 3.62 6.64 -2.15
CA ASP A 62 4.88 6.21 -1.56
C ASP A 62 4.70 4.90 -0.80
N VAL A 63 5.58 3.93 -1.04
CA VAL A 63 5.60 2.65 -0.32
C VAL A 63 6.75 2.66 0.67
N LEU A 64 6.42 2.66 1.96
CA LEU A 64 7.37 2.57 3.06
C LEU A 64 7.46 1.10 3.48
N ASN A 65 8.66 0.53 3.42
CA ASN A 65 8.85 -0.88 3.76
C ASN A 65 9.06 -0.99 5.26
N GLY A 66 8.02 -1.45 5.96
CA GLY A 66 8.08 -1.67 7.40
C GLY A 66 8.57 -3.06 7.72
N TYR A 67 9.57 -3.15 8.59
CA TYR A 67 10.01 -4.39 9.19
C TYR A 67 9.61 -4.39 10.66
N GLY A 68 8.92 -5.44 11.10
CA GLY A 68 8.45 -5.54 12.48
C GLY A 68 7.94 -6.93 12.81
N GLN A 69 7.96 -7.25 14.10
CA GLN A 69 7.32 -8.45 14.65
C GLN A 69 6.21 -8.04 15.61
N ALA A 70 5.21 -8.90 15.80
CA ALA A 70 4.08 -8.62 16.69
C ALA A 70 4.54 -8.34 18.14
N GLU A 71 5.65 -8.96 18.54
CA GLU A 71 6.22 -8.93 19.88
C GLU A 71 7.00 -7.63 20.19
N ILE A 72 7.46 -6.90 19.16
CA ILE A 72 8.43 -5.80 19.31
C ILE A 72 7.96 -4.50 18.63
N GLY A 73 6.91 -4.57 17.80
CA GLY A 73 6.39 -3.42 17.05
C GLY A 73 7.04 -3.24 15.68
N GLU A 74 6.61 -2.19 14.96
CA GLU A 74 7.07 -1.89 13.58
C GLU A 74 8.18 -0.83 13.56
N VAL A 75 9.19 -1.05 12.71
CA VAL A 75 10.19 -0.06 12.30
C VAL A 75 9.99 0.23 10.82
N ILE A 76 9.96 1.50 10.46
CA ILE A 76 9.74 1.96 9.08
C ILE A 76 11.07 2.42 8.48
N GLY A 77 11.40 1.90 7.30
CA GLY A 77 12.57 2.27 6.49
C GLY A 77 12.21 2.68 5.07
#